data_AF-A0A848SMH5-F1
#
_entry.id   AF-A0A848SMH5-F1
#
_cell.length_a   1.000
_cell.length_b   1.000
_cell.length_c   1.000
_cell.angle_alpha   90.00
_cell.angle_beta   90.00
_cell.angle_gamma   90.00
#
_symmetry.space_group_name_H-M   'P 1'
#
loop_
_entity.id
_entity.type
_entity.pdbx_description
1 polymer ?
#
loop_
_entity_poly.entity_id
_entity_poly.type
_entity_poly.pdbx_seq_one_letter_code
_entity_poly.pdbx_strand_id
1 'polypeptide(L)'
;MAYDPGALDKTLAAAVGDDQTLISELRGAFFESAQRQISALHNAVNDQQWQAAAWRLKGLAASFGVTDLMALASEAADGAPFDRNLMRRMDKALVAFERSSTLG
;
A
#
# COMPACT_ATOMS: atom_id res chain seq x y z
N MET A 1 7.26 3.97 -13.15
CA MET A 1 7.81 4.16 -11.79
C MET A 1 8.13 2.78 -11.26
N ALA A 2 9.38 2.56 -10.87
CA ALA A 2 9.83 1.30 -10.30
C ALA A 2 9.47 1.34 -8.81
N TYR A 3 8.60 0.43 -8.39
CA TYR A 3 8.38 0.13 -6.98
C TYR A 3 9.75 -0.26 -6.39
N ASP A 4 10.22 0.45 -5.36
CA ASP A 4 11.46 0.12 -4.64
C ASP A 4 11.13 -0.72 -3.40
N PRO A 5 11.05 -2.07 -3.53
CA PRO A 5 10.72 -2.94 -2.40
C PRO A 5 11.72 -2.82 -1.24
N GLY A 6 12.97 -2.40 -1.52
CA GLY A 6 14.01 -2.28 -0.53
C GLY A 6 13.83 -1.09 0.42
N ALA A 7 13.02 -0.10 0.06
CA ALA A 7 12.72 1.03 0.93
C ALA A 7 11.95 0.58 2.19
N LEU A 8 10.96 -0.29 2.02
CA LEU A 8 10.20 -0.83 3.14
C LEU A 8 11.08 -1.68 4.06
N ASP A 9 11.88 -2.58 3.49
CA ASP A 9 12.75 -3.46 4.28
C ASP A 9 13.75 -2.66 5.11
N LYS A 10 14.30 -1.58 4.56
CA LYS A 10 15.16 -0.66 5.32
C LYS A 10 14.41 0.04 6.44
N THR A 11 13.18 0.49 6.21
CA THR A 11 12.37 1.13 7.25
C THR A 11 12.03 0.14 8.39
N LEU A 12 11.68 -1.09 8.05
CA LEU A 12 11.39 -2.14 9.03
C LEU A 12 12.66 -2.54 9.79
N ALA A 13 13.77 -2.83 9.10
CA ALA A 13 15.04 -3.17 9.75
C ALA A 13 15.56 -2.03 10.64
N ALA A 14 15.36 -0.77 10.26
CA ALA A 14 15.73 0.37 11.09
C ALA A 14 14.89 0.46 12.39
N ALA A 15 13.63 0.04 12.36
CA ALA A 15 12.74 0.08 13.53
C ALA A 15 12.88 -1.14 14.44
N VAL A 16 13.18 -2.31 13.86
CA VAL A 16 13.09 -3.61 14.53
C VAL A 16 14.46 -4.29 14.70
N GLY A 17 15.49 -3.83 13.99
CA GLY A 17 16.81 -4.45 13.97
C GLY A 17 16.90 -5.59 12.96
N ASP A 18 17.68 -6.63 13.29
CA ASP A 18 18.00 -7.76 12.41
C ASP A 18 17.05 -8.97 12.57
N ASP A 19 15.91 -8.79 13.24
CA ASP A 19 14.90 -9.84 13.38
C ASP A 19 14.13 -10.02 12.07
N GLN A 20 14.68 -10.88 11.21
CA GLN A 20 14.10 -11.23 9.91
C GLN A 20 12.68 -11.83 10.03
N THR A 21 12.38 -12.51 11.15
CA THR A 21 11.05 -13.08 11.38
C THR A 21 10.04 -11.96 11.57
N LEU A 22 10.33 -11.01 12.46
CA LEU A 22 9.44 -9.90 12.74
C LEU A 22 9.29 -8.96 11.54
N ILE A 23 10.34 -8.76 10.74
CA ILE A 23 10.24 -8.04 9.45
C ILE A 23 9.25 -8.74 8.52
N SER A 24 9.33 -10.07 8.38
CA SER A 24 8.41 -10.83 7.52
C SER A 24 6.95 -10.75 7.99
N GLU A 25 6.72 -10.80 9.31
CA GLU A 25 5.39 -10.67 9.91
C GLU A 25 4.79 -9.28 9.66
N LEU A 26 5.58 -8.22 9.86
CA LEU A 26 5.15 -6.84 9.62
C LEU A 26 4.85 -6.58 8.14
N ARG A 27 5.64 -7.17 7.23
CA ARG A 27 5.36 -7.12 5.79
C ARG A 27 4.05 -7.82 5.44
N GLY A 28 3.79 -8.99 6.02
CA GLY A 28 2.53 -9.71 5.85
C GLY A 28 1.34 -8.88 6.33
N ALA A 29 1.44 -8.33 7.55
CA ALA A 29 0.39 -7.49 8.13
C ALA A 29 0.12 -6.22 7.29
N PHE A 30 1.18 -5.57 6.78
CA PHE A 30 1.06 -4.45 5.85
C PHE A 30 0.32 -4.85 4.58
N PHE A 31 0.74 -5.95 3.94
CA PHE A 31 0.17 -6.41 2.68
C PHE A 31 -1.33 -6.70 2.80
N GLU A 32 -1.72 -7.45 3.83
CA GLU A 32 -3.13 -7.74 4.10
C GLU A 32 -3.93 -6.45 4.35
N SER A 33 -3.36 -5.50 5.10
CA SER A 33 -4.02 -4.23 5.37
C SER A 33 -4.19 -3.38 4.12
N ALA A 34 -3.17 -3.33 3.25
CA ALA A 34 -3.22 -2.63 1.98
C ALA A 34 -4.27 -3.26 1.04
N GLN A 35 -4.30 -4.59 0.96
CA GLN A 35 -5.29 -5.34 0.18
C GLN A 35 -6.72 -5.04 0.64
N ARG A 36 -6.96 -4.95 1.95
CA ARG A 36 -8.27 -4.57 2.50
C ARG A 36 -8.70 -3.16 2.08
N GLN A 37 -7.81 -2.17 2.12
CA GLN A 37 -8.17 -0.81 1.70
C GLN A 37 -8.36 -0.68 0.18
N ILE A 38 -7.55 -1.38 -0.63
CA ILE A 38 -7.75 -1.42 -2.09
C ILE A 38 -9.06 -2.12 -2.44
N SER A 39 -9.41 -3.21 -1.75
CA SER A 39 -10.72 -3.85 -1.87
C SER A 39 -11.86 -2.91 -1.46
N ALA A 40 -11.67 -2.08 -0.43
CA ALA A 40 -12.66 -1.08 -0.04
C ALA A 40 -12.84 0.02 -1.11
N LEU A 41 -11.78 0.42 -1.81
CA LEU A 41 -11.87 1.33 -2.97
C LEU A 41 -12.64 0.71 -4.13
N HIS A 42 -12.38 -0.56 -4.46
CA HIS A 42 -13.14 -1.29 -5.51
C HIS A 42 -14.63 -1.37 -5.19
N ASN A 43 -14.99 -1.52 -3.91
CA ASN A 43 -16.37 -1.71 -3.45
C ASN A 43 -17.07 -0.41 -3.04
N ALA A 44 -16.39 0.73 -3.07
CA ALA A 44 -16.98 2.00 -2.71
C ALA A 44 -18.14 2.34 -3.66
N VAL A 45 -19.29 2.73 -3.11
CA VAL A 45 -20.49 3.08 -3.90
C VAL A 45 -20.71 4.59 -4.02
N ASN A 46 -19.94 5.39 -3.28
CA ASN A 46 -19.99 6.84 -3.33
C ASN A 46 -18.64 7.47 -3.00
N ASP A 47 -18.51 8.75 -3.31
CA ASP A 47 -17.28 9.53 -3.18
C ASP A 47 -16.75 9.54 -1.74
N GLN A 48 -17.65 9.60 -0.74
CA GLN A 48 -17.27 9.62 0.67
C GLN A 48 -16.62 8.29 1.09
N GLN A 49 -17.18 7.15 0.68
CA GLN A 49 -16.60 5.83 0.97
C GLN A 49 -15.26 5.67 0.26
N TRP A 50 -15.19 6.07 -1.00
CA TRP A 50 -13.95 6.07 -1.79
C TRP A 50 -12.86 6.88 -1.09
N GLN A 51 -13.15 8.13 -0.76
CA GLN A 51 -12.20 9.03 -0.15
C GLN A 51 -11.77 8.52 1.23
N ALA A 52 -12.69 7.98 2.02
CA ALA A 52 -12.37 7.41 3.33
C ALA A 52 -11.48 6.15 3.24
N ALA A 53 -11.61 5.32 2.20
CA ALA A 53 -10.70 4.20 1.94
C ALA A 53 -9.33 4.70 1.44
N ALA A 54 -9.30 5.71 0.57
CA ALA A 54 -8.07 6.33 0.08
C ALA A 54 -7.23 6.95 1.22
N TRP A 55 -7.85 7.70 2.14
CA TRP A 55 -7.16 8.26 3.30
C TRP A 55 -6.57 7.19 4.22
N ARG A 56 -7.30 6.09 4.43
CA ARG A 56 -6.80 4.95 5.23
C ARG A 56 -5.60 4.28 4.56
N LEU A 57 -5.67 4.06 3.25
CA LEU A 57 -4.55 3.53 2.49
C LEU A 57 -3.33 4.46 2.53
N LYS A 58 -3.54 5.78 2.43
CA LYS A 58 -2.48 6.80 2.54
C LYS A 58 -1.80 6.76 3.90
N GLY A 59 -2.58 6.72 4.98
CA GLY A 59 -2.05 6.62 6.34
C GLY A 59 -1.23 5.35 6.55
N LEU A 60 -1.76 4.19 6.10
CA LEU A 60 -1.05 2.92 6.15
C LEU A 60 0.29 2.98 5.40
N ALA A 61 0.30 3.49 4.16
CA ALA A 61 1.52 3.61 3.37
C ALA A 61 2.55 4.55 4.03
N ALA A 62 2.09 5.65 4.64
CA ALA A 62 2.94 6.59 5.37
C ALA A 62 3.61 5.95 6.60
N SER A 63 2.89 5.13 7.37
CA SER A 63 3.43 4.44 8.55
C SER A 63 4.61 3.53 8.23
N PHE A 64 4.64 2.98 7.02
CA PHE A 64 5.66 2.02 6.57
C PHE A 64 6.65 2.63 5.56
N GLY A 65 6.56 3.93 5.26
CA GLY A 65 7.46 4.59 4.32
C GLY A 65 7.28 4.18 2.85
N VAL A 66 6.14 3.59 2.48
CA VAL A 66 5.86 3.10 1.12
C VAL A 66 5.37 4.26 0.24
N THR A 67 6.30 5.09 -0.21
CA THR A 67 6.03 6.37 -0.88
C THR A 67 5.21 6.24 -2.16
N ASP A 68 5.46 5.22 -2.99
CA ASP A 68 4.71 5.00 -4.23
C ASP A 68 3.22 4.71 -3.98
N LEU A 69 2.92 3.86 -3.00
CA LEU A 69 1.55 3.55 -2.61
C LEU A 69 0.88 4.75 -1.96
N MET A 70 1.63 5.52 -1.16
CA MET A 70 1.16 6.76 -0.55
C MET A 70 0.79 7.82 -1.61
N ALA A 71 1.55 7.92 -2.70
CA ALA A 71 1.25 8.81 -3.82
C ALA A 71 -0.03 8.39 -4.55
N LEU A 72 -0.18 7.10 -4.86
CA LEU A 72 -1.40 6.56 -5.47
C LEU A 72 -2.63 6.79 -4.59
N ALA A 73 -2.51 6.59 -3.29
CA ALA A 73 -3.60 6.82 -2.33
C ALA A 73 -3.94 8.31 -2.20
N SER A 74 -2.95 9.20 -2.30
CA SER A 74 -3.18 10.66 -2.33
C SER A 74 -3.92 11.07 -3.60
N GLU A 75 -3.51 10.55 -4.75
CA GLU A 75 -4.22 10.78 -6.03
C GLU A 75 -5.68 10.31 -5.95
N ALA A 76 -5.95 9.19 -5.27
CA ALA A 76 -7.31 8.70 -5.06
C ALA A 76 -8.11 9.58 -4.11
N ALA A 77 -7.49 10.10 -3.05
CA ALA A 77 -8.16 10.92 -2.05
C ALA A 77 -8.46 12.35 -2.52
N ASP A 78 -7.58 12.92 -3.34
CA ASP A 78 -7.63 14.32 -3.78
C ASP A 78 -8.15 14.48 -5.22
N GLY A 79 -8.19 13.40 -6.00
CA GLY A 79 -8.60 13.37 -7.41
C GLY A 79 -10.05 12.94 -7.66
N ALA A 80 -10.34 12.57 -8.90
CA ALA A 80 -11.65 12.07 -9.30
C ALA A 80 -11.90 10.66 -8.75
N PRO A 81 -13.01 10.42 -8.03
CA PRO A 81 -13.37 9.08 -7.56
C PRO A 81 -13.54 8.07 -8.70
N PHE A 82 -13.32 6.78 -8.39
CA PHE A 82 -13.55 5.65 -9.30
C PHE A 82 -12.73 5.65 -10.60
N ASP A 83 -11.57 6.30 -10.60
CA ASP A 83 -10.65 6.25 -11.74
C ASP A 83 -10.10 4.82 -11.94
N ARG A 84 -10.51 4.20 -13.06
CA ARG A 84 -10.09 2.84 -13.44
C ARG A 84 -8.59 2.71 -13.69
N ASN A 85 -7.94 3.75 -14.22
CA ASN A 85 -6.49 3.74 -14.43
C ASN A 85 -5.76 3.73 -13.09
N LEU A 86 -6.22 4.57 -12.15
CA LEU A 86 -5.69 4.61 -10.80
C LEU A 86 -5.87 3.28 -10.07
N MET A 87 -7.06 2.66 -10.15
CA MET A 87 -7.28 1.32 -9.58
C MET A 87 -6.33 0.27 -10.17
N ARG A 88 -6.15 0.27 -11.50
CA ARG A 88 -5.21 -0.65 -12.15
C ARG A 88 -3.76 -0.44 -11.70
N ARG A 89 -3.36 0.79 -11.38
CA ARG A 89 -2.02 1.10 -10.83
C ARG A 89 -1.88 0.61 -9.40
N MET A 90 -2.92 0.76 -8.57
CA MET A 90 -2.95 0.25 -7.20
C MET A 90 -2.87 -1.29 -7.16
N ASP A 91 -3.65 -1.98 -7.98
CA ASP A 91 -3.62 -3.44 -8.06
C ASP A 91 -2.23 -3.94 -8.48
N LYS A 92 -1.59 -3.26 -9.45
CA LYS A 92 -0.22 -3.57 -9.87
C LYS A 92 0.80 -3.35 -8.76
N ALA A 93 0.67 -2.28 -7.99
CA ALA A 93 1.55 -2.01 -6.86
C ALA A 93 1.44 -3.12 -5.80
N LEU A 94 0.22 -3.59 -5.52
CA LEU A 94 -0.03 -4.69 -4.59
C LEU A 94 0.60 -6.01 -5.08
N VAL A 95 0.42 -6.36 -6.35
CA VAL A 95 1.05 -7.56 -6.93
C VAL A 95 2.59 -7.45 -6.94
N ALA A 96 3.13 -6.27 -7.22
CA ALA A 96 4.58 -6.04 -7.16
C ALA A 96 5.13 -6.22 -5.74
N PHE A 97 4.38 -5.75 -4.73
CA PHE A 97 4.69 -5.95 -3.31
C PHE A 97 4.81 -7.42 -2.96
N GLU A 98 3.78 -8.21 -3.28
CA GLU A 98 3.71 -9.65 -2.98
C GLU A 98 4.88 -10.42 -3.60
N ARG A 99 5.21 -10.12 -4.86
CA ARG A 99 6.33 -10.74 -5.56
C ARG A 99 7.69 -10.42 -4.93
N SER A 100 7.86 -9.21 -4.39
CA SER A 100 9.10 -8.87 -3.69
C SER A 100 9.28 -9.64 -2.38
N SER A 101 8.19 -10.03 -1.71
CA SER A 101 8.25 -10.82 -0.47
C SER A 101 8.52 -12.31 -0.68
N THR A 102 8.30 -12.85 -1.89
CA THR A 102 8.51 -14.29 -2.20
C THR A 102 9.92 -14.60 -2.70
N LEU A 103 10.75 -13.57 -2.92
CA LEU A 103 12.12 -13.67 -3.43
C LEU A 103 13.19 -13.39 -2.35
N GLY A 104 12.78 -13.24 -1.08
CA GLY A 104 13.67 -12.99 0.06
C GLY A 104 14.01 -14.25 0.84
#